data_AF-A0A7M5XJD6-F1
#
_entry.id   AF-A0A7M5XJD6-F1
#
_cell.length_a   1.000
_cell.length_b   1.000
_cell.length_c   1.000
_cell.angle_alpha   90.00
_cell.angle_beta   90.00
_cell.angle_gamma   90.00
#
_symmetry.space_group_name_H-M   'P 1'
#
loop_
_entity.id
_entity.type
_entity.pdbx_description
1 polymer ?
#
loop_
_entity_poly.entity_id
_entity_poly.type
_entity_poly.pdbx_seq_one_letter_code
_entity_poly.pdbx_strand_id
1 'polypeptide(L)'
;MAFTVGMSSTSEEEFAAADERPDIRLFTVKRNYSEIAVNDIQYVNIWQNWTKASRESVGGPNFKYFSAVCWMFGRRLYDQYKIPIGLIATSWGGTRIEAWSSPTALAKCKLKHHEEPKSPQNSYSVLWNAMIYPFLNMTIKGAIWYQGEANSLYNSEIYACTFPEMINDWRKKWFEGTNGSTDQMLPFGFVQLATIDPKIPEQRFPRIRYEQTANYGYVPNPKQQNVFMAVAMDLPDDNSPYGAVHPRDKNTVAYRLSLGARAMVYGEINITFQGAIMESCKIMSMEGKSYVRVSFRGADEEGLLIKSHDGFEVQIKGTGQWTATKMIFSPSSDPVGIYLTIPSNQNVTAVRYAWSNRPCDYQRCAIYSLDYGLPSPPGLCFIP
;
A
#
# COMPACT_ATOMS: atom_id res chain seq x y z
N MET A 1 -3.70 7.86 -4.15
CA MET A 1 -5.14 7.66 -4.42
C MET A 1 -5.85 9.00 -4.35
N ALA A 2 -6.64 9.34 -5.39
CA ALA A 2 -7.36 10.62 -5.51
C ALA A 2 -8.64 10.73 -4.65
N PHE A 3 -8.83 9.80 -3.71
CA PHE A 3 -9.95 9.79 -2.77
C PHE A 3 -9.78 10.93 -1.76
N THR A 4 -10.80 11.77 -1.63
CA THR A 4 -10.69 13.07 -0.97
C THR A 4 -11.23 13.01 0.45
N VAL A 5 -10.85 13.97 1.30
CA VAL A 5 -11.23 13.95 2.72
C VAL A 5 -12.76 13.91 2.89
N GLY A 6 -13.49 14.69 2.07
CA GLY A 6 -14.96 14.72 2.07
C GLY A 6 -15.63 13.41 1.65
N MET A 7 -14.91 12.48 1.03
CA MET A 7 -15.43 11.16 0.67
C MET A 7 -15.29 10.13 1.81
N SER A 8 -14.48 10.43 2.83
CA SER A 8 -14.22 9.50 3.93
C SER A 8 -15.41 9.38 4.89
N SER A 9 -15.48 8.28 5.63
CA SER A 9 -16.53 8.05 6.64
C SER A 9 -16.41 8.98 7.86
N THR A 10 -15.30 9.68 7.99
CA THR A 10 -14.93 10.55 9.12
C THR A 10 -14.72 12.00 8.68
N SER A 11 -15.26 12.39 7.52
CA SER A 11 -15.00 13.67 6.88
C SER A 11 -15.24 14.88 7.80
N GLU A 12 -16.34 14.91 8.54
CA GLU A 12 -16.67 16.01 9.45
C GLU A 12 -15.69 16.14 10.61
N GLU A 13 -15.23 15.03 11.17
CA GLU A 13 -14.19 15.01 12.22
C GLU A 13 -12.86 15.54 11.67
N GLU A 14 -12.51 15.15 10.44
CA GLU A 14 -11.28 15.60 9.78
C GLU A 14 -11.31 17.07 9.41
N PHE A 15 -12.48 17.60 9.06
CA PHE A 15 -12.66 19.03 8.84
C PHE A 15 -12.49 19.83 10.14
N ALA A 16 -13.10 19.38 11.24
CA ALA A 16 -12.93 20.03 12.54
C ALA A 16 -11.46 19.96 13.02
N ALA A 17 -10.81 18.81 12.84
CA ALA A 17 -9.40 18.62 13.20
C ALA A 17 -8.46 19.57 12.43
N ALA A 18 -8.84 20.01 11.23
CA ALA A 18 -8.01 20.89 10.43
C ALA A 18 -7.80 22.28 11.05
N ASP A 19 -8.87 22.84 11.63
CA ASP A 19 -8.85 24.20 12.21
C ASP A 19 -7.95 24.31 13.44
N GLU A 20 -7.75 23.20 14.15
CA GLU A 20 -6.88 23.10 15.34
C GLU A 20 -5.39 22.93 15.00
N ARG A 21 -5.03 22.82 13.71
CA ARG A 21 -3.68 22.46 13.26
C ARG A 21 -3.12 23.50 12.29
N PRO A 22 -3.03 24.78 12.70
CA PRO A 22 -2.65 25.89 11.82
C PRO A 22 -1.19 25.86 11.36
N ASP A 23 -0.37 24.91 11.81
CA ASP A 23 1.02 24.71 11.39
C ASP A 23 1.17 23.63 10.30
N ILE A 24 0.07 23.02 9.87
CA ILE A 24 0.03 22.21 8.67
C ILE A 24 -0.22 23.12 7.46
N ARG A 25 0.53 22.90 6.37
CA ARG A 25 0.36 23.58 5.09
C ARG A 25 -0.03 22.58 4.01
N LEU A 26 -1.02 22.93 3.21
CA LEU A 26 -1.58 22.08 2.17
C LEU A 26 -1.29 22.65 0.79
N PHE A 27 -0.90 21.79 -0.14
CA PHE A 27 -0.71 22.10 -1.55
C PHE A 27 -1.35 21.00 -2.41
N THR A 28 -2.14 21.37 -3.41
CA THR A 28 -2.70 20.42 -4.37
C THR A 28 -2.34 20.79 -5.80
N VAL A 29 -1.73 19.83 -6.49
CA VAL A 29 -1.40 19.88 -7.91
C VAL A 29 -2.67 19.75 -8.75
N LYS A 30 -2.93 20.65 -9.72
CA LYS A 30 -3.99 20.41 -10.71
C LYS A 30 -3.64 19.19 -11.53
N ARG A 31 -4.64 18.37 -11.78
CA ARG A 31 -4.55 17.27 -12.75
C ARG A 31 -4.18 17.82 -14.13
N ASN A 32 -2.96 17.52 -14.56
CA ASN A 32 -2.43 17.87 -15.87
C ASN A 32 -1.49 16.77 -16.37
N TYR A 33 -1.26 16.69 -17.68
CA TYR A 33 -0.31 15.75 -18.28
C TYR A 33 0.54 16.47 -19.33
N SER A 34 1.74 15.98 -19.58
CA SER A 34 2.66 16.55 -20.57
C SER A 34 3.59 15.50 -21.13
N GLU A 35 3.78 15.46 -22.45
CA GLU A 35 4.73 14.55 -23.11
C GLU A 35 6.20 14.89 -22.78
N ILE A 36 6.46 16.16 -22.42
CA ILE A 36 7.78 16.66 -22.01
C ILE A 36 7.76 17.12 -20.55
N ALA A 37 8.91 16.98 -19.88
CA ALA A 37 9.07 17.43 -18.51
C ALA A 37 8.80 18.93 -18.35
N VAL A 38 7.97 19.29 -17.38
CA VAL A 38 7.65 20.69 -17.06
C VAL A 38 8.57 21.14 -15.92
N ASN A 39 9.40 22.15 -16.16
CA ASN A 39 10.43 22.55 -15.19
C ASN A 39 9.90 23.38 -14.01
N ASP A 40 8.81 24.12 -14.19
CA ASP A 40 8.34 25.09 -13.18
C ASP A 40 6.95 24.76 -12.65
N ILE A 41 6.81 24.92 -11.33
CA ILE A 41 5.57 24.73 -10.59
C ILE A 41 4.48 25.73 -11.02
N GLN A 42 4.84 26.88 -11.59
CA GLN A 42 3.83 27.83 -12.13
C GLN A 42 3.18 27.32 -13.42
N TYR A 43 3.85 26.47 -14.19
CA TYR A 43 3.25 25.77 -15.34
C TYR A 43 2.46 24.52 -14.90
N VAL A 44 2.75 24.02 -13.70
CA VAL A 44 1.83 23.14 -13.00
C VAL A 44 0.66 24.01 -12.60
N ASN A 45 -0.41 23.96 -13.38
CA ASN A 45 -1.68 24.50 -12.92
C ASN A 45 -1.90 24.06 -11.45
N ILE A 46 -2.11 25.01 -10.52
CA ILE A 46 -2.22 24.71 -9.09
C ILE A 46 -3.70 24.74 -8.73
N TRP A 47 -4.21 23.70 -8.08
CA TRP A 47 -5.57 23.74 -7.53
C TRP A 47 -5.58 24.46 -6.19
N GLN A 48 -4.64 24.12 -5.32
CA GLN A 48 -4.46 24.75 -4.01
C GLN A 48 -2.99 25.07 -3.81
N ASN A 49 -2.67 26.36 -3.73
CA ASN A 49 -1.34 26.79 -3.32
C ASN A 49 -1.16 26.56 -1.81
N TRP A 50 0.07 26.72 -1.30
CA TRP A 50 0.41 26.57 0.10
C TRP A 50 -0.54 27.37 0.99
N THR A 51 -1.47 26.66 1.62
CA THR A 51 -2.56 27.22 2.42
C THR A 51 -2.50 26.62 3.81
N LYS A 52 -2.90 27.39 4.83
CA LYS A 52 -3.05 26.86 6.18
C LYS A 52 -4.14 25.78 6.17
N ALA A 53 -3.91 24.69 6.90
CA ALA A 53 -4.97 23.72 7.14
C ALA A 53 -6.15 24.41 7.85
N SER A 54 -7.34 24.17 7.32
CA SER A 54 -8.63 24.59 7.83
C SER A 54 -9.70 23.67 7.27
N ARG A 55 -10.91 23.74 7.81
CA ARG A 55 -12.10 23.05 7.28
C ARG A 55 -12.25 23.30 5.77
N GLU A 56 -12.10 24.55 5.33
CA GLU A 56 -12.24 24.93 3.93
C GLU A 56 -11.14 24.31 3.07
N SER A 57 -9.89 24.33 3.52
CA SER A 57 -8.74 23.97 2.70
C SER A 57 -8.49 22.45 2.62
N VAL A 58 -8.94 21.68 3.62
CA VAL A 58 -8.82 20.22 3.64
C VAL A 58 -9.90 19.54 2.79
N GLY A 59 -11.11 20.09 2.73
CA GLY A 59 -12.18 19.43 1.98
C GLY A 59 -13.56 20.10 2.03
N GLY A 60 -13.65 21.33 2.55
CA GLY A 60 -14.90 22.06 2.67
C GLY A 60 -15.55 22.45 1.34
N PRO A 61 -16.65 23.22 1.35
CA PRO A 61 -17.46 23.50 0.15
C PRO A 61 -16.66 24.02 -1.06
N ASN A 62 -15.62 24.82 -0.79
CA ASN A 62 -14.79 25.47 -1.81
C ASN A 62 -13.63 24.61 -2.32
N PHE A 63 -13.21 23.57 -1.59
CA PHE A 63 -12.08 22.70 -1.96
C PHE A 63 -12.44 21.24 -1.73
N LYS A 64 -12.53 20.43 -2.79
CA LYS A 64 -13.02 19.04 -2.68
C LYS A 64 -12.02 17.99 -3.14
N TYR A 65 -10.74 18.33 -3.28
CA TYR A 65 -9.75 17.50 -3.98
C TYR A 65 -8.54 17.10 -3.14
N PHE A 66 -8.40 17.57 -1.89
CA PHE A 66 -7.25 17.19 -1.07
C PHE A 66 -7.35 15.71 -0.68
N SER A 67 -6.22 14.99 -0.77
CA SER A 67 -6.18 13.55 -0.54
C SER A 67 -6.44 13.21 0.93
N ALA A 68 -7.42 12.33 1.18
CA ALA A 68 -7.76 11.88 2.54
C ALA A 68 -6.58 11.25 3.25
N VAL A 69 -5.89 10.33 2.57
CA VAL A 69 -4.74 9.62 3.15
C VAL A 69 -3.58 10.57 3.42
N CYS A 70 -3.33 11.54 2.54
CA CYS A 70 -2.27 12.55 2.75
C CYS A 70 -2.56 13.42 3.97
N TRP A 71 -3.79 13.95 4.09
CA TRP A 71 -4.22 14.73 5.24
C TRP A 71 -4.13 13.93 6.54
N MET A 72 -4.81 12.78 6.60
CA MET A 72 -4.89 11.98 7.82
C MET A 72 -3.52 11.43 8.25
N PHE A 73 -2.62 11.11 7.31
CA PHE A 73 -1.25 10.71 7.61
C PHE A 73 -0.45 11.88 8.20
N GLY A 74 -0.49 13.03 7.53
CA GLY A 74 0.20 14.24 7.95
C GLY A 74 -0.27 14.73 9.31
N ARG A 75 -1.59 14.81 9.54
CA ARG A 75 -2.12 15.26 10.84
C ARG A 75 -1.68 14.36 11.98
N ARG A 76 -1.56 13.05 11.76
CA ARG A 76 -1.13 12.10 12.81
C ARG A 76 0.33 12.30 13.18
N LEU A 77 1.19 12.56 12.20
CA LEU A 77 2.58 12.93 12.46
C LEU A 77 2.67 14.28 13.18
N TYR A 78 1.87 15.27 12.77
CA TYR A 78 1.80 16.55 13.46
C TYR A 78 1.32 16.37 14.91
N ASP A 79 0.29 15.55 15.13
CA ASP A 79 -0.24 15.30 16.47
C ASP A 79 0.78 14.65 17.39
N GLN A 80 1.62 13.77 16.84
CA GLN A 80 2.69 13.09 17.56
C GLN A 80 3.87 14.02 17.88
N TYR A 81 4.35 14.80 16.90
CA TYR A 81 5.64 15.51 17.02
C TYR A 81 5.51 17.02 17.22
N LYS A 82 4.36 17.61 16.88
CA LYS A 82 4.10 19.07 16.91
C LYS A 82 5.11 19.89 16.11
N ILE A 83 5.67 19.29 15.05
CA ILE A 83 6.56 19.96 14.09
C ILE A 83 5.72 20.41 12.89
N PRO A 84 5.89 21.64 12.35
CA PRO A 84 5.18 22.07 11.15
C PRO A 84 5.33 21.10 9.97
N ILE A 85 4.24 20.79 9.27
CA ILE A 85 4.22 19.82 8.17
C ILE A 85 3.67 20.45 6.90
N GLY A 86 4.41 20.33 5.81
CA GLY A 86 3.90 20.57 4.45
C GLY A 86 3.39 19.29 3.80
N LEU A 87 2.18 19.32 3.27
CA LEU A 87 1.54 18.19 2.59
C LEU A 87 1.23 18.55 1.13
N ILE A 88 1.68 17.69 0.22
CA ILE A 88 1.51 17.89 -1.23
C ILE A 88 0.67 16.74 -1.79
N ALA A 89 -0.52 17.09 -2.28
CA ALA A 89 -1.39 16.16 -2.98
C ALA A 89 -1.11 16.20 -4.49
N THR A 90 -0.41 15.18 -4.98
CA THR A 90 -0.23 14.89 -6.42
C THR A 90 -0.93 13.56 -6.75
N SER A 91 -2.18 13.63 -7.21
CA SER A 91 -2.98 12.43 -7.39
C SER A 91 -4.07 12.55 -8.47
N TRP A 92 -4.24 11.48 -9.24
CA TRP A 92 -5.24 11.37 -10.29
C TRP A 92 -5.83 9.96 -10.33
N GLY A 93 -7.16 9.82 -10.20
CA GLY A 93 -7.84 8.53 -10.22
C GLY A 93 -7.76 7.81 -11.56
N GLY A 94 -7.75 6.48 -11.53
CA GLY A 94 -7.73 5.63 -12.74
C GLY A 94 -6.41 5.64 -13.50
N THR A 95 -5.32 6.05 -12.85
CA THR A 95 -3.99 6.16 -13.48
C THR A 95 -3.10 4.99 -13.15
N ARG A 96 -2.26 4.59 -14.11
CA ARG A 96 -1.32 3.47 -14.03
C ARG A 96 0.07 3.96 -13.67
N ILE A 97 0.88 3.08 -13.08
CA ILE A 97 2.22 3.44 -12.61
C ILE A 97 3.15 3.94 -13.72
N GLU A 98 2.95 3.49 -14.95
CA GLU A 98 3.70 3.90 -16.12
C GLU A 98 3.59 5.41 -16.38
N ALA A 99 2.43 6.01 -16.12
CA ALA A 99 2.24 7.45 -16.28
C ALA A 99 3.01 8.28 -15.25
N TRP A 100 3.27 7.71 -14.07
CA TRP A 100 3.94 8.36 -12.93
C TRP A 100 5.44 8.06 -12.83
N SER A 101 5.94 7.20 -13.70
CA SER A 101 7.34 6.81 -13.75
C SER A 101 8.07 7.59 -14.82
N SER A 102 9.32 7.96 -14.58
CA SER A 102 10.16 8.59 -15.60
C SER A 102 10.49 7.60 -16.74
N PRO A 103 10.91 8.09 -17.92
CA PRO A 103 11.35 7.21 -19.00
C PRO A 103 12.51 6.30 -18.60
N THR A 104 13.43 6.79 -17.74
CA THR A 104 14.58 6.02 -17.26
C THR A 104 14.16 4.87 -16.33
N ALA A 105 13.16 5.08 -15.47
CA ALA A 105 12.62 4.02 -14.61
C ALA A 105 11.96 2.91 -15.46
N LEU A 106 11.13 3.29 -16.44
CA LEU A 106 10.41 2.34 -17.28
C LEU A 106 11.34 1.52 -18.18
N ALA A 107 12.38 2.16 -18.74
CA ALA A 107 13.36 1.49 -19.60
C ALA A 107 14.11 0.35 -18.87
N LYS A 108 14.40 0.51 -17.57
CA LYS A 108 15.07 -0.54 -16.77
C LYS A 108 14.23 -1.81 -16.64
N CYS A 109 12.91 -1.67 -16.59
CA CYS A 109 12.00 -2.80 -16.56
C CYS A 109 11.73 -3.41 -17.93
N LYS A 110 12.35 -2.90 -19.01
CA LYS A 110 12.17 -3.37 -20.38
C LYS A 110 10.69 -3.42 -20.80
N LEU A 111 9.90 -2.47 -20.32
CA LEU A 111 8.52 -2.30 -20.73
C LEU A 111 8.47 -2.13 -22.25
N LYS A 112 7.79 -3.04 -22.93
CA LYS A 112 7.48 -2.85 -24.34
C LYS A 112 6.41 -1.77 -24.42
N HIS A 113 6.57 -0.80 -25.32
CA HIS A 113 5.50 0.13 -25.63
C HIS A 113 4.33 -0.69 -26.20
N HIS A 114 3.23 -0.72 -25.47
CA HIS A 114 1.95 -1.21 -25.96
C HIS A 114 1.11 -0.02 -26.43
N GLU A 115 0.03 -0.31 -27.15
CA GLU A 115 -0.88 0.67 -27.74
C GLU A 115 -1.13 1.90 -26.85
N GLU A 116 -1.16 3.08 -27.50
CA GLU A 116 -1.54 4.34 -26.87
C GLU A 116 -2.80 4.15 -26.02
N PRO A 117 -2.76 4.47 -24.71
CA PRO A 117 -3.91 4.29 -23.86
C PRO A 117 -5.03 5.22 -24.31
N LYS A 118 -6.27 4.71 -24.30
CA LYS A 118 -7.48 5.51 -24.61
C LYS A 118 -7.61 6.80 -23.80
N SER A 119 -6.99 6.84 -22.63
CA SER A 119 -6.99 7.99 -21.74
C SER A 119 -5.59 8.59 -21.71
N PRO A 120 -5.38 9.82 -22.23
CA PRO A 120 -4.04 10.42 -22.37
C PRO A 120 -3.25 10.49 -21.07
N GLN A 121 -3.93 10.65 -19.92
CA GLN A 121 -3.29 10.66 -18.60
C GLN A 121 -2.66 9.31 -18.20
N ASN A 122 -2.87 8.24 -18.98
CA ASN A 122 -2.24 6.95 -18.79
C ASN A 122 -1.06 6.71 -19.74
N SER A 123 -0.76 7.64 -20.65
CA SER A 123 0.42 7.54 -21.51
C SER A 123 1.68 7.57 -20.65
N TYR A 124 2.74 6.94 -21.13
CA TYR A 124 3.93 6.73 -20.31
C TYR A 124 4.56 8.08 -19.92
N SER A 125 4.96 8.20 -18.65
CA SER A 125 5.64 9.36 -18.08
C SER A 125 4.91 10.71 -18.13
N VAL A 126 3.70 10.79 -18.67
CA VAL A 126 3.05 12.11 -18.87
C VAL A 126 2.64 12.79 -17.56
N LEU A 127 2.33 12.01 -16.52
CA LEU A 127 2.01 12.54 -15.18
C LEU A 127 3.26 12.78 -14.36
N TRP A 128 4.28 11.93 -14.52
CA TRP A 128 5.62 12.22 -14.01
C TRP A 128 6.08 13.61 -14.48
N ASN A 129 6.02 13.86 -15.77
CA ASN A 129 6.47 15.10 -16.40
C ASN A 129 5.73 16.36 -15.90
N ALA A 130 4.42 16.26 -15.71
CA ALA A 130 3.58 17.42 -15.40
C ALA A 130 3.27 17.60 -13.91
N MET A 131 3.30 16.53 -13.12
CA MET A 131 2.81 16.53 -11.73
C MET A 131 3.85 16.12 -10.69
N ILE A 132 5.03 15.63 -11.11
CA ILE A 132 6.11 15.20 -10.21
C ILE A 132 7.43 15.91 -10.48
N TYR A 133 7.90 15.87 -11.74
CA TYR A 133 9.16 16.49 -12.18
C TYR A 133 9.34 17.97 -11.73
N PRO A 134 8.30 18.83 -11.75
CA PRO A 134 8.41 20.22 -11.27
C PRO A 134 8.85 20.37 -9.81
N PHE A 135 8.73 19.31 -9.00
CA PHE A 135 9.08 19.33 -7.57
C PHE A 135 10.49 18.85 -7.27
N LEU A 136 11.30 18.47 -8.27
CA LEU A 136 12.61 17.88 -8.05
C LEU A 136 13.62 18.82 -7.40
N ASN A 137 13.39 20.14 -7.46
CA ASN A 137 14.22 21.15 -6.81
C ASN A 137 13.72 21.56 -5.42
N MET A 138 12.68 20.91 -4.91
CA MET A 138 12.11 21.16 -3.59
C MET A 138 12.47 20.01 -2.64
N THR A 139 13.06 20.34 -1.48
CA THR A 139 13.40 19.35 -0.45
C THR A 139 12.15 18.72 0.14
N ILE A 140 12.11 17.39 0.16
CA ILE A 140 11.02 16.61 0.76
C ILE A 140 11.56 15.61 1.78
N LYS A 141 10.74 15.29 2.79
CA LYS A 141 11.09 14.33 3.84
C LYS A 141 10.72 12.88 3.51
N GLY A 142 9.76 12.69 2.60
CA GLY A 142 9.29 11.37 2.19
C GLY A 142 8.13 11.47 1.21
N ALA A 143 7.70 10.32 0.71
CA ALA A 143 6.52 10.19 -0.14
C ALA A 143 5.60 9.08 0.37
N ILE A 144 4.29 9.25 0.18
CA ILE A 144 3.32 8.17 0.35
C ILE A 144 2.62 7.86 -0.97
N TRP A 145 2.44 6.57 -1.25
CA TRP A 145 1.92 6.06 -2.51
C TRP A 145 0.68 5.19 -2.29
N TYR A 146 -0.36 5.40 -3.08
CA TYR A 146 -1.54 4.54 -3.05
C TYR A 146 -2.12 4.45 -4.44
N GLN A 147 -1.68 3.42 -5.15
CA GLN A 147 -2.03 3.11 -6.52
C GLN A 147 -1.72 1.64 -6.77
N GLY A 148 -2.38 1.06 -7.76
CA GLY A 148 -2.11 -0.26 -8.31
C GLY A 148 -3.36 -0.84 -8.98
N GLU A 149 -4.53 -0.30 -8.64
CA GLU A 149 -5.84 -0.77 -9.09
C GLU A 149 -5.94 -0.76 -10.63
N ALA A 150 -5.44 0.29 -11.29
CA ALA A 150 -5.45 0.38 -12.75
C ALA A 150 -4.44 -0.54 -13.45
N ASN A 151 -3.45 -1.06 -12.71
CA ASN A 151 -2.48 -2.05 -13.21
C ASN A 151 -2.95 -3.49 -13.01
N SER A 152 -4.06 -3.74 -12.29
CA SER A 152 -4.53 -5.10 -12.02
C SER A 152 -4.92 -5.90 -13.27
N LEU A 153 -5.12 -5.23 -14.40
CA LEU A 153 -5.39 -5.82 -15.72
C LEU A 153 -4.44 -5.30 -16.82
N TYR A 154 -3.40 -4.56 -16.45
CA TYR A 154 -2.50 -3.95 -17.41
C TYR A 154 -1.07 -3.99 -16.87
N ASN A 155 -0.21 -4.74 -17.56
CA ASN A 155 1.19 -4.92 -17.16
C ASN A 155 1.33 -5.34 -15.69
N SER A 156 0.38 -6.12 -15.15
CA SER A 156 0.43 -6.52 -13.74
C SER A 156 1.76 -7.21 -13.45
N GLU A 157 2.21 -8.11 -14.33
CA GLU A 157 3.43 -8.91 -14.12
C GLU A 157 4.71 -8.12 -13.93
N ILE A 158 4.75 -6.92 -14.50
CA ILE A 158 5.92 -6.07 -14.45
C ILE A 158 5.83 -5.04 -13.32
N TYR A 159 4.72 -4.98 -12.59
CA TYR A 159 4.54 -4.09 -11.44
C TYR A 159 5.59 -4.34 -10.35
N ALA A 160 5.98 -5.60 -10.16
CA ALA A 160 7.06 -6.00 -9.26
C ALA A 160 8.44 -5.43 -9.66
N CYS A 161 8.59 -4.94 -10.89
CA CYS A 161 9.76 -4.17 -11.34
C CYS A 161 9.48 -2.67 -11.33
N THR A 162 8.38 -2.22 -11.96
CA THR A 162 8.13 -0.80 -12.20
C THR A 162 7.92 -0.02 -10.92
N PHE A 163 7.31 -0.61 -9.89
CA PHE A 163 7.11 0.09 -8.62
C PHE A 163 8.40 0.32 -7.83
N PRO A 164 9.24 -0.71 -7.58
CA PRO A 164 10.57 -0.49 -7.00
C PRO A 164 11.44 0.45 -7.83
N GLU A 165 11.44 0.34 -9.17
CA GLU A 165 12.25 1.21 -10.01
C GLU A 165 11.75 2.66 -10.04
N MET A 166 10.43 2.90 -9.97
CA MET A 166 9.88 4.25 -9.78
C MET A 166 10.41 4.87 -8.49
N ILE A 167 10.38 4.12 -7.37
CA ILE A 167 10.91 4.59 -6.07
C ILE A 167 12.40 4.93 -6.19
N ASN A 168 13.20 4.02 -6.77
CA ASN A 168 14.65 4.20 -6.91
C ASN A 168 15.01 5.39 -7.80
N ASP A 169 14.27 5.58 -8.90
CA ASP A 169 14.48 6.69 -9.81
C ASP A 169 14.04 8.03 -9.20
N TRP A 170 12.92 8.07 -8.48
CA TRP A 170 12.48 9.25 -7.73
C TRP A 170 13.55 9.66 -6.70
N ARG A 171 14.02 8.73 -5.87
CA ARG A 171 15.12 8.96 -4.91
C ARG A 171 16.32 9.63 -5.56
N LYS A 172 16.81 9.02 -6.65
CA LYS A 172 17.96 9.55 -7.40
C LYS A 172 17.70 10.97 -7.89
N LYS A 173 16.56 11.20 -8.55
CA LYS A 173 16.24 12.49 -9.17
C LYS A 173 15.98 13.61 -8.16
N TRP A 174 15.37 13.31 -7.01
CA TRP A 174 15.21 14.30 -5.93
C TRP A 174 16.53 14.60 -5.24
N PHE A 175 17.36 13.59 -4.97
CA PHE A 175 18.69 13.80 -4.42
C PHE A 175 19.52 14.71 -5.34
N GLU A 176 19.53 14.42 -6.64
CA GLU A 176 20.21 15.24 -7.65
C GLU A 176 19.61 16.66 -7.76
N GLY A 177 18.30 16.77 -7.94
CA GLY A 177 17.61 18.06 -8.13
C GLY A 177 17.70 19.01 -6.94
N THR A 178 17.83 18.47 -5.72
CA THR A 178 18.00 19.26 -4.49
C THR A 178 19.45 19.39 -4.04
N ASN A 179 20.42 19.02 -4.91
CA ASN A 179 21.85 19.04 -4.60
C ASN A 179 22.21 18.33 -3.28
N GLY A 180 21.57 17.18 -3.04
CA GLY A 180 21.78 16.34 -1.86
C GLY A 180 20.99 16.74 -0.61
N SER A 181 20.13 17.77 -0.68
CA SER A 181 19.32 18.20 0.47
C SER A 181 18.19 17.21 0.79
N THR A 182 17.63 16.55 -0.23
CA THR A 182 16.72 15.42 -0.06
C THR A 182 17.53 14.15 0.16
N ASP A 183 17.15 13.35 1.17
CA ASP A 183 17.85 12.11 1.52
C ASP A 183 17.96 11.13 0.33
N GLN A 184 19.15 10.58 0.08
CA GLN A 184 19.40 9.63 -1.00
C GLN A 184 18.52 8.37 -0.89
N MET A 185 18.22 7.97 0.34
CA MET A 185 17.33 6.87 0.68
C MET A 185 15.95 7.39 1.10
N LEU A 186 15.46 8.49 0.47
CA LEU A 186 14.14 9.09 0.72
C LEU A 186 13.09 8.05 1.14
N PRO A 187 12.50 8.14 2.34
CA PRO A 187 11.50 7.20 2.80
C PRO A 187 10.26 7.15 1.90
N PHE A 188 9.76 5.95 1.64
CA PHE A 188 8.49 5.73 0.94
C PHE A 188 7.52 4.90 1.80
N GLY A 189 6.33 5.44 2.01
CA GLY A 189 5.19 4.67 2.49
C GLY A 189 4.31 4.25 1.32
N PHE A 190 3.73 3.06 1.32
CA PHE A 190 2.64 2.76 0.40
C PHE A 190 1.49 2.02 1.04
N VAL A 191 0.32 2.11 0.42
CA VAL A 191 -0.86 1.38 0.82
C VAL A 191 -0.99 0.15 -0.06
N GLN A 192 -0.94 -1.03 0.55
CA GLN A 192 -1.31 -2.27 -0.11
C GLN A 192 -2.75 -2.15 -0.59
N LEU A 193 -3.05 -2.58 -1.81
CA LEU A 193 -4.41 -2.49 -2.32
C LEU A 193 -5.43 -3.10 -1.35
N ALA A 194 -6.52 -2.37 -1.13
CA ALA A 194 -7.66 -2.82 -0.35
C ALA A 194 -8.43 -3.89 -1.15
N THR A 195 -9.75 -4.01 -0.98
CA THR A 195 -10.55 -4.97 -1.74
C THR A 195 -11.10 -4.38 -3.04
N ILE A 196 -11.61 -5.25 -3.90
CA ILE A 196 -12.48 -4.89 -5.02
C ILE A 196 -13.74 -5.76 -4.93
N ASP A 197 -14.79 -5.40 -5.67
CA ASP A 197 -16.07 -6.13 -5.70
C ASP A 197 -15.82 -7.65 -5.83
N PRO A 198 -16.29 -8.47 -4.86
CA PRO A 198 -16.07 -9.92 -4.88
C PRO A 198 -16.75 -10.61 -6.06
N LYS A 199 -17.68 -9.96 -6.75
CA LYS A 199 -18.35 -10.48 -7.96
C LYS A 199 -17.44 -10.47 -9.18
N ILE A 200 -16.29 -9.79 -9.14
CA ILE A 200 -15.31 -9.83 -10.22
C ILE A 200 -14.60 -11.20 -10.18
N PRO A 201 -14.79 -12.05 -11.21
CA PRO A 201 -14.33 -13.44 -11.17
C PRO A 201 -12.81 -13.56 -11.35
N GLU A 202 -12.16 -12.60 -12.04
CA GLU A 202 -10.71 -12.65 -12.20
C GLU A 202 -10.00 -12.25 -10.89
N GLN A 203 -8.98 -13.00 -10.50
CA GLN A 203 -8.09 -12.60 -9.41
C GLN A 203 -7.22 -11.42 -9.84
N ARG A 204 -7.69 -10.21 -9.56
CA ARG A 204 -7.06 -8.96 -9.99
C ARG A 204 -6.11 -8.42 -8.92
N PHE A 205 -6.62 -8.28 -7.72
CA PHE A 205 -5.92 -7.57 -6.65
C PHE A 205 -4.87 -8.40 -5.88
N PRO A 206 -5.07 -9.70 -5.57
CA PRO A 206 -4.07 -10.41 -4.76
C PRO A 206 -2.69 -10.42 -5.42
N ARG A 207 -2.63 -10.57 -6.74
CA ARG A 207 -1.38 -10.49 -7.50
C ARG A 207 -0.69 -9.14 -7.34
N ILE A 208 -1.41 -8.03 -7.56
CA ILE A 208 -0.86 -6.68 -7.36
C ILE A 208 -0.40 -6.46 -5.90
N ARG A 209 -1.15 -6.94 -4.90
CA ARG A 209 -0.74 -6.83 -3.49
C ARG A 209 0.62 -7.48 -3.24
N TYR A 210 0.90 -8.62 -3.85
CA TYR A 210 2.22 -9.26 -3.78
C TYR A 210 3.28 -8.46 -4.53
N GLU A 211 2.96 -8.00 -5.74
CA GLU A 211 3.89 -7.28 -6.61
C GLU A 211 4.27 -5.90 -6.08
N GLN A 212 3.39 -5.25 -5.30
CA GLN A 212 3.70 -4.03 -4.56
C GLN A 212 4.90 -4.20 -3.61
N THR A 213 5.21 -5.45 -3.22
CA THR A 213 6.37 -5.82 -2.39
C THR A 213 7.51 -6.46 -3.19
N ALA A 214 7.57 -6.24 -4.51
CA ALA A 214 8.57 -6.85 -5.39
C ALA A 214 8.61 -8.39 -5.29
N ASN A 215 7.45 -9.02 -5.06
CA ASN A 215 7.27 -10.46 -4.85
C ASN A 215 7.90 -11.04 -3.56
N TYR A 216 8.12 -10.22 -2.53
CA TYR A 216 8.60 -10.70 -1.22
C TYR A 216 7.48 -10.97 -0.20
N GLY A 217 6.29 -10.40 -0.38
CA GLY A 217 5.20 -10.42 0.60
C GLY A 217 5.36 -9.42 1.75
N TYR A 218 6.48 -8.69 1.80
CA TYR A 218 6.78 -7.71 2.84
C TYR A 218 7.71 -6.59 2.34
N VAL A 219 7.73 -5.49 3.07
CA VAL A 219 8.75 -4.42 3.00
C VAL A 219 9.15 -4.02 4.43
N PRO A 220 10.31 -3.44 4.71
CA PRO A 220 11.44 -3.29 3.78
C PRO A 220 11.96 -4.66 3.33
N ASN A 221 12.44 -4.72 2.09
CA ASN A 221 13.01 -5.93 1.50
C ASN A 221 14.23 -5.53 0.63
N PRO A 222 15.02 -6.50 0.11
CA PRO A 222 16.22 -6.19 -0.67
C PRO A 222 16.01 -5.30 -1.91
N LYS A 223 14.79 -5.22 -2.46
CA LYS A 223 14.45 -4.37 -3.61
C LYS A 223 13.81 -3.03 -3.22
N GLN A 224 13.32 -2.92 -1.99
CA GLN A 224 12.57 -1.79 -1.47
C GLN A 224 13.05 -1.46 -0.05
N GLN A 225 14.29 -0.99 0.06
CA GLN A 225 14.86 -0.51 1.31
C GLN A 225 14.27 0.85 1.71
N ASN A 226 14.18 1.12 3.01
CA ASN A 226 13.52 2.31 3.57
C ASN A 226 12.09 2.54 3.02
N VAL A 227 11.35 1.43 2.90
CA VAL A 227 9.95 1.42 2.46
C VAL A 227 9.10 0.74 3.52
N PHE A 228 7.95 1.34 3.85
CA PHE A 228 6.94 0.78 4.75
C PHE A 228 5.58 0.66 4.07
N MET A 229 4.73 -0.24 4.57
CA MET A 229 3.46 -0.59 3.95
C MET A 229 2.31 -0.54 4.95
N ALA A 230 1.22 0.13 4.60
CA ALA A 230 -0.07 -0.05 5.25
C ALA A 230 -0.85 -1.14 4.52
N VAL A 231 -1.05 -2.28 5.18
CA VAL A 231 -1.98 -3.32 4.71
C VAL A 231 -3.40 -2.77 4.78
N ALA A 232 -4.20 -2.90 3.71
CA ALA A 232 -5.58 -2.40 3.66
C ALA A 232 -6.59 -3.42 3.13
N MET A 233 -6.17 -4.65 2.84
CA MET A 233 -7.05 -5.69 2.29
C MET A 233 -8.14 -6.17 3.26
N ASP A 234 -8.02 -5.86 4.55
CA ASP A 234 -9.02 -6.13 5.58
C ASP A 234 -10.00 -4.96 5.78
N LEU A 235 -9.99 -3.97 4.89
CA LEU A 235 -10.90 -2.81 4.91
C LEU A 235 -11.84 -2.81 3.68
N PRO A 236 -12.63 -3.88 3.42
CA PRO A 236 -13.67 -3.82 2.41
C PRO A 236 -14.72 -2.77 2.73
N ASP A 237 -15.32 -2.21 1.68
CA ASP A 237 -16.45 -1.29 1.78
C ASP A 237 -17.38 -1.53 0.59
N ASP A 238 -18.06 -2.67 0.62
CA ASP A 238 -18.94 -3.12 -0.46
C ASP A 238 -20.10 -2.14 -0.72
N ASN A 239 -20.41 -1.28 0.27
CA ASN A 239 -21.45 -0.26 0.23
C ASN A 239 -20.90 1.16 -0.04
N SER A 240 -19.64 1.29 -0.46
CA SER A 240 -19.08 2.59 -0.80
C SER A 240 -19.85 3.19 -1.98
N PRO A 241 -20.37 4.44 -1.87
CA PRO A 241 -21.05 5.11 -2.98
C PRO A 241 -20.09 5.45 -4.13
N TYR A 242 -18.79 5.30 -3.90
CA TYR A 242 -17.75 5.50 -4.90
C TYR A 242 -17.33 4.17 -5.55
N GLY A 243 -17.89 3.03 -5.12
CA GLY A 243 -17.55 1.69 -5.56
C GLY A 243 -16.66 0.95 -4.55
N ALA A 244 -16.79 -0.37 -4.48
CA ALA A 244 -16.11 -1.21 -3.49
C ALA A 244 -14.57 -1.13 -3.50
N VAL A 245 -14.00 -0.67 -4.62
CA VAL A 245 -12.56 -0.39 -4.76
C VAL A 245 -12.09 0.85 -3.98
N HIS A 246 -13.03 1.68 -3.51
CA HIS A 246 -12.78 2.95 -2.83
C HIS A 246 -13.30 2.91 -1.38
N PRO A 247 -12.60 2.22 -0.46
CA PRO A 247 -13.05 2.12 0.92
C PRO A 247 -12.98 3.47 1.65
N ARG A 248 -14.04 3.80 2.39
CA ARG A 248 -14.17 5.10 3.06
C ARG A 248 -13.34 5.23 4.34
N ASP A 249 -12.92 4.11 4.95
CA ASP A 249 -12.03 4.10 6.11
C ASP A 249 -10.58 4.40 5.69
N LYS A 250 -10.31 5.68 5.41
CA LYS A 250 -8.95 6.18 5.17
C LYS A 250 -8.19 6.46 6.46
N ASN A 251 -8.88 6.53 7.59
CA ASN A 251 -8.28 6.82 8.88
C ASN A 251 -7.43 5.64 9.37
N THR A 252 -7.94 4.41 9.24
CA THR A 252 -7.17 3.19 9.54
C THR A 252 -5.96 3.04 8.61
N VAL A 253 -6.13 3.35 7.31
CA VAL A 253 -5.03 3.34 6.34
C VAL A 253 -3.93 4.33 6.74
N ALA A 254 -4.30 5.57 7.04
CA ALA A 254 -3.36 6.62 7.44
C ALA A 254 -2.70 6.32 8.79
N TYR A 255 -3.43 5.74 9.75
CA TYR A 255 -2.87 5.27 11.01
C TYR A 255 -1.76 4.24 10.76
N ARG A 256 -2.02 3.20 9.98
CA ARG A 256 -1.03 2.15 9.64
C ARG A 256 0.20 2.73 8.94
N LEU A 257 0.02 3.67 8.00
CA LEU A 257 1.15 4.39 7.39
C LEU A 257 1.94 5.20 8.43
N SER A 258 1.26 5.87 9.36
CA SER A 258 1.91 6.69 10.38
C SER A 258 2.78 5.86 11.33
N LEU A 259 2.39 4.62 11.66
CA LEU A 259 3.23 3.70 12.43
C LEU A 259 4.55 3.41 11.70
N GLY A 260 4.49 3.15 10.39
CA GLY A 260 5.68 2.89 9.57
C GLY A 260 6.60 4.11 9.47
N ALA A 261 6.03 5.30 9.32
CA ALA A 261 6.81 6.54 9.34
C ALA A 261 7.46 6.78 10.72
N ARG A 262 6.72 6.62 11.81
CA ARG A 262 7.24 6.77 13.18
C ARG A 262 8.42 5.84 13.45
N ALA A 263 8.30 4.57 13.07
CA ALA A 263 9.36 3.58 13.21
C ALA A 263 10.58 3.89 12.33
N MET A 264 10.36 4.02 11.01
CA MET A 264 11.45 4.03 10.03
C MET A 264 12.04 5.41 9.74
N VAL A 265 11.25 6.47 9.92
CA VAL A 265 11.65 7.85 9.54
C VAL A 265 11.97 8.70 10.76
N TYR A 266 11.23 8.51 11.85
CA TYR A 266 11.40 9.28 13.09
C TYR A 266 12.11 8.48 14.21
N GLY A 267 12.45 7.21 13.97
CA GLY A 267 13.31 6.41 14.84
C GLY A 267 12.66 5.94 16.14
N GLU A 268 11.32 5.83 16.19
CA GLU A 268 10.65 5.21 17.34
C GLU A 268 10.94 3.70 17.38
N ILE A 269 11.49 3.22 18.51
CA ILE A 269 12.01 1.83 18.64
C ILE A 269 11.01 0.83 19.25
N ASN A 270 9.96 1.29 19.93
CA ASN A 270 8.99 0.43 20.63
C ASN A 270 7.60 0.48 19.97
N ILE A 271 7.57 0.36 18.64
CA ILE A 271 6.34 0.46 17.86
C ILE A 271 6.30 -0.62 16.79
N THR A 272 5.21 -1.39 16.78
CA THR A 272 4.95 -2.35 15.71
C THR A 272 4.20 -1.65 14.60
N PHE A 273 4.76 -1.67 13.41
CA PHE A 273 4.18 -1.04 12.22
C PHE A 273 3.82 -2.04 11.12
N GLN A 274 4.03 -3.33 11.38
CA GLN A 274 3.75 -4.42 10.44
C GLN A 274 2.91 -5.48 11.14
N GLY A 275 1.97 -6.07 10.40
CA GLY A 275 1.39 -7.33 10.85
C GLY A 275 2.39 -8.47 10.75
N ALA A 276 2.06 -9.60 11.37
CA ALA A 276 2.87 -10.81 11.29
C ALA A 276 3.09 -11.22 9.81
N ILE A 277 4.31 -11.57 9.43
CA ILE A 277 4.66 -11.87 8.03
C ILE A 277 4.81 -13.38 7.87
N MET A 278 4.11 -13.98 6.90
CA MET A 278 4.29 -15.39 6.56
C MET A 278 5.73 -15.65 6.10
N GLU A 279 6.45 -16.52 6.81
CA GLU A 279 7.88 -16.75 6.58
C GLU A 279 8.15 -18.10 5.92
N SER A 280 7.51 -19.16 6.40
CA SER A 280 7.79 -20.52 5.95
C SER A 280 6.59 -21.45 6.10
N CYS A 281 6.59 -22.55 5.34
CA CYS A 281 5.69 -23.67 5.58
C CYS A 281 6.40 -25.00 5.47
N LYS A 282 5.96 -25.97 6.29
CA LYS A 282 6.49 -27.33 6.30
C LYS A 282 5.39 -28.33 6.63
N ILE A 283 5.52 -29.55 6.08
CA ILE A 283 4.66 -30.67 6.48
C ILE A 283 5.10 -31.15 7.86
N MET A 284 4.14 -31.36 8.76
CA MET A 284 4.34 -31.95 10.07
C MET A 284 3.41 -33.12 10.28
N SER A 285 3.84 -34.11 11.06
CA SER A 285 2.99 -35.21 11.50
C SER A 285 2.76 -35.12 13.01
N MET A 286 1.50 -35.17 13.42
CA MET A 286 1.09 -35.20 14.83
C MET A 286 -0.01 -36.24 14.97
N GLU A 287 0.15 -37.17 15.92
CA GLU A 287 -0.85 -38.23 16.19
C GLU A 287 -1.26 -39.04 14.94
N GLY A 288 -0.30 -39.30 14.04
CA GLY A 288 -0.54 -40.05 12.80
C GLY A 288 -1.29 -39.27 11.71
N LYS A 289 -1.55 -37.97 11.90
CA LYS A 289 -2.15 -37.07 10.90
C LYS A 289 -1.12 -36.07 10.39
N SER A 290 -1.21 -35.72 9.11
CA SER A 290 -0.34 -34.73 8.47
C SER A 290 -0.99 -33.36 8.39
N TYR A 291 -0.20 -32.33 8.69
CA TYR A 291 -0.61 -30.93 8.71
C TYR A 291 0.42 -30.09 7.95
N VAL A 292 0.01 -28.93 7.45
CA VAL A 292 0.97 -27.91 7.04
C VAL A 292 1.10 -26.91 8.17
N ARG A 293 2.29 -26.83 8.77
CA ARG A 293 2.63 -25.74 9.69
C ARG A 293 3.08 -24.54 8.87
N VAL A 294 2.46 -23.39 9.11
CA VAL A 294 2.88 -22.10 8.59
C VAL A 294 3.47 -21.29 9.73
N SER A 295 4.69 -20.79 9.55
CA SER A 295 5.37 -19.92 10.53
C SER A 295 5.26 -18.47 10.10
N PHE A 296 5.02 -17.59 11.07
CA PHE A 296 5.05 -16.14 10.89
C PHE A 296 6.24 -15.55 11.64
N ARG A 297 6.75 -14.42 11.17
CA ARG A 297 7.77 -13.61 11.86
C ARG A 297 7.22 -12.23 12.22
N GLY A 298 7.85 -11.54 13.16
CA GLY A 298 7.39 -10.23 13.61
C GLY A 298 6.18 -10.31 14.55
N ALA A 299 5.96 -11.49 15.12
CA ALA A 299 5.00 -11.78 16.16
C ALA A 299 5.65 -12.59 17.29
N ASP A 300 6.99 -12.58 17.36
CA ASP A 300 7.76 -13.51 18.20
C ASP A 300 7.62 -13.21 19.70
N GLU A 301 7.41 -11.94 20.07
CA GLU A 301 7.24 -11.51 21.46
C GLU A 301 5.79 -11.64 21.94
N GLU A 302 4.84 -11.21 21.13
CA GLU A 302 3.43 -11.05 21.53
C GLU A 302 2.51 -12.15 20.95
N GLY A 303 2.93 -12.82 19.88
CA GLY A 303 2.15 -13.86 19.21
C GLY A 303 1.11 -13.35 18.19
N LEU A 304 0.34 -14.30 17.65
CA LEU A 304 -0.68 -14.05 16.64
C LEU A 304 -2.06 -13.83 17.26
N LEU A 305 -2.76 -12.79 16.79
CA LEU A 305 -4.20 -12.63 16.99
C LEU A 305 -4.95 -13.29 15.84
N ILE A 306 -5.64 -14.39 16.17
CA ILE A 306 -6.46 -15.14 15.22
C ILE A 306 -7.90 -14.62 15.23
N LYS A 307 -8.41 -14.15 14.08
CA LYS A 307 -9.81 -13.70 13.95
C LYS A 307 -10.67 -14.54 13.01
N SER A 308 -10.05 -15.38 12.18
CA SER A 308 -10.74 -16.30 11.25
C SER A 308 -9.88 -17.54 10.99
N HIS A 309 -10.52 -18.63 10.59
CA HIS A 309 -9.88 -19.89 10.22
C HIS A 309 -9.80 -20.09 8.69
N ASP A 310 -10.34 -19.16 7.91
CA ASP A 310 -10.38 -19.21 6.45
C ASP A 310 -9.29 -18.31 5.82
N GLY A 311 -9.21 -18.29 4.50
CA GLY A 311 -8.29 -17.41 3.75
C GLY A 311 -6.95 -18.04 3.38
N PHE A 312 -6.80 -19.35 3.58
CA PHE A 312 -5.63 -20.13 3.18
C PHE A 312 -5.95 -21.03 2.00
N GLU A 313 -4.98 -21.21 1.12
CA GLU A 313 -5.05 -22.18 0.03
C GLU A 313 -3.75 -22.97 -0.07
N VAL A 314 -3.86 -24.25 -0.39
CA VAL A 314 -2.74 -25.16 -0.65
C VAL A 314 -2.64 -25.47 -2.13
N GLN A 315 -1.42 -25.59 -2.64
CA GLN A 315 -1.18 -26.10 -3.98
C GLN A 315 -0.87 -27.59 -3.92
N ILE A 316 -1.52 -28.36 -4.79
CA ILE A 316 -1.35 -29.81 -4.85
C ILE A 316 -0.38 -30.18 -5.97
N LYS A 317 0.58 -31.06 -5.66
CA LYS A 317 1.58 -31.56 -6.61
C LYS A 317 0.90 -32.16 -7.83
N GLY A 318 1.34 -31.74 -9.01
CA GLY A 318 0.87 -32.27 -10.29
C GLY A 318 -0.43 -31.65 -10.81
N THR A 319 -1.17 -30.87 -10.01
CA THR A 319 -2.38 -30.17 -10.49
C THR A 319 -2.09 -28.71 -10.85
N GLY A 320 -1.14 -28.08 -10.15
CA GLY A 320 -0.90 -26.64 -10.23
C GLY A 320 -2.06 -25.78 -9.69
N GLN A 321 -3.16 -26.42 -9.26
CA GLN A 321 -4.36 -25.78 -8.77
C GLN A 321 -4.24 -25.45 -7.29
N TRP A 322 -4.86 -24.33 -6.91
CA TRP A 322 -4.98 -23.89 -5.53
C TRP A 322 -6.32 -24.35 -4.96
N THR A 323 -6.29 -24.96 -3.79
CA THR A 323 -7.47 -25.47 -3.09
C THR A 323 -7.57 -24.82 -1.74
N ALA A 324 -8.75 -24.27 -1.42
CA ALA A 324 -9.02 -23.68 -0.11
C ALA A 324 -8.77 -24.71 1.00
N THR A 325 -8.10 -24.27 2.06
CA THR A 325 -7.89 -25.04 3.28
C THR A 325 -8.24 -24.19 4.49
N LYS A 326 -8.35 -24.83 5.65
CA LYS A 326 -8.69 -24.16 6.91
C LYS A 326 -7.57 -24.32 7.92
N MET A 327 -7.39 -23.27 8.70
CA MET A 327 -6.61 -23.35 9.93
C MET A 327 -7.40 -24.11 10.98
N ILE A 328 -6.73 -25.05 11.64
CA ILE A 328 -7.34 -25.98 12.58
C ILE A 328 -7.06 -25.53 14.02
N PHE A 329 -5.80 -25.18 14.29
CA PHE A 329 -5.37 -24.69 15.59
C PHE A 329 -4.10 -23.84 15.48
N SER A 330 -3.88 -23.03 16.52
CA SER A 330 -2.66 -22.28 16.81
C SER A 330 -2.35 -22.57 18.29
N PRO A 331 -1.38 -23.42 18.62
CA PRO A 331 -1.16 -23.85 20.00
C PRO A 331 -0.38 -22.78 20.76
N SER A 332 -0.70 -22.57 22.04
CA SER A 332 0.01 -21.58 22.88
C SER A 332 1.52 -21.87 23.02
N SER A 333 1.95 -23.11 22.78
CA SER A 333 3.36 -23.51 22.74
C SER A 333 4.10 -23.06 21.47
N ASP A 334 3.37 -22.56 20.47
CA ASP A 334 3.89 -22.08 19.19
C ASP A 334 3.21 -20.75 18.82
N PRO A 335 3.58 -19.64 19.49
CA PRO A 335 2.87 -18.36 19.40
C PRO A 335 2.88 -17.73 18.00
N VAL A 336 3.73 -18.24 17.11
CA VAL A 336 3.92 -17.76 15.73
C VAL A 336 3.55 -18.78 14.67
N GLY A 337 3.04 -19.95 15.06
CA GLY A 337 2.73 -21.06 14.16
C GLY A 337 1.24 -21.34 14.09
N ILE A 338 0.75 -21.56 12.87
CA ILE A 338 -0.59 -22.08 12.64
C ILE A 338 -0.52 -23.41 11.89
N TYR A 339 -1.55 -24.24 12.06
CA TYR A 339 -1.64 -25.55 11.44
C TYR A 339 -2.85 -25.63 10.52
N LEU A 340 -2.61 -25.99 9.26
CA LEU A 340 -3.61 -26.13 8.21
C LEU A 340 -3.92 -27.60 7.92
N THR A 341 -5.15 -27.90 7.52
CA THR A 341 -5.49 -29.24 7.02
C THR A 341 -4.81 -29.52 5.68
N ILE A 342 -4.38 -30.76 5.48
CA ILE A 342 -4.03 -31.28 4.16
C ILE A 342 -5.27 -32.02 3.62
N PRO A 343 -5.79 -31.64 2.44
CA PRO A 343 -6.82 -32.43 1.76
C PRO A 343 -6.30 -33.85 1.48
N SER A 344 -6.93 -34.85 2.08
CA SER A 344 -6.81 -36.31 1.90
C SER A 344 -5.56 -36.82 1.13
N ASN A 345 -4.46 -37.12 1.84
CA ASN A 345 -3.24 -37.78 1.32
C ASN A 345 -2.58 -37.13 0.09
N GLN A 346 -2.90 -35.88 -0.21
CA GLN A 346 -2.30 -35.18 -1.34
C GLN A 346 -0.96 -34.54 -0.95
N ASN A 347 0.01 -34.59 -1.88
CA ASN A 347 1.29 -33.91 -1.71
C ASN A 347 1.09 -32.41 -1.91
N VAL A 348 1.17 -31.64 -0.83
CA VAL A 348 1.14 -30.18 -0.87
C VAL A 348 2.52 -29.64 -1.23
N THR A 349 2.60 -28.70 -2.17
CA THR A 349 3.86 -28.08 -2.62
C THR A 349 4.01 -26.62 -2.21
N ALA A 350 2.91 -25.94 -1.88
CA ALA A 350 2.92 -24.54 -1.49
C ALA A 350 1.69 -24.17 -0.67
N VAL A 351 1.79 -23.09 0.10
CA VAL A 351 0.68 -22.46 0.80
C VAL A 351 0.65 -20.99 0.45
N ARG A 352 -0.54 -20.43 0.28
CA ARG A 352 -0.74 -18.99 0.18
C ARG A 352 -1.84 -18.52 1.13
N TYR A 353 -1.74 -17.26 1.53
CA TYR A 353 -2.67 -16.60 2.44
C TYR A 353 -3.22 -15.32 1.80
N ALA A 354 -4.52 -15.09 1.93
CA ALA A 354 -5.24 -13.90 1.48
C ALA A 354 -5.18 -13.62 -0.04
N TRP A 355 -5.08 -14.67 -0.87
CA TRP A 355 -5.13 -14.61 -2.34
C TRP A 355 -6.55 -14.57 -2.93
N SER A 356 -7.36 -13.60 -2.49
CA SER A 356 -8.62 -13.28 -3.17
C SER A 356 -8.83 -11.77 -3.28
N ASN A 357 -9.73 -11.34 -4.17
CA ASN A 357 -10.09 -9.93 -4.34
C ASN A 357 -10.63 -9.30 -3.03
N ARG A 358 -11.34 -10.10 -2.21
CA ARG A 358 -11.91 -9.74 -0.91
C ARG A 358 -11.62 -10.90 0.07
N PRO A 359 -10.45 -10.91 0.74
CA PRO A 359 -9.99 -12.08 1.51
C PRO A 359 -10.74 -12.28 2.83
N CYS A 360 -11.40 -11.24 3.34
CA CYS A 360 -12.08 -11.27 4.63
C CYS A 360 -13.11 -10.14 4.72
N ASP A 361 -13.94 -10.20 5.76
CA ASP A 361 -14.81 -9.08 6.15
C ASP A 361 -14.00 -7.98 6.87
N TYR A 362 -14.64 -6.83 7.07
CA TYR A 362 -14.04 -5.64 7.69
C TYR A 362 -13.36 -5.98 9.03
N GLN A 363 -12.03 -5.84 9.06
CA GLN A 363 -11.14 -6.16 10.17
C GLN A 363 -11.24 -7.61 10.71
N ARG A 364 -11.56 -8.57 9.83
CA ARG A 364 -11.77 -9.99 10.14
C ARG A 364 -10.89 -10.95 9.32
N CYS A 365 -9.73 -10.49 8.85
CA CYS A 365 -8.74 -11.39 8.23
C CYS A 365 -8.22 -12.43 9.23
N ALA A 366 -7.62 -13.53 8.77
CA ALA A 366 -7.29 -14.62 9.69
C ALA A 366 -6.23 -14.22 10.71
N ILE A 367 -5.16 -13.58 10.25
CA ILE A 367 -3.95 -13.34 11.03
C ILE A 367 -3.72 -11.84 11.24
N TYR A 368 -3.55 -11.47 12.51
CA TYR A 368 -3.15 -10.14 12.97
C TYR A 368 -1.97 -10.26 13.96
N SER A 369 -1.18 -9.20 14.12
CA SER A 369 -0.29 -9.08 15.29
C SER A 369 -1.12 -8.90 16.56
N LEU A 370 -0.70 -9.48 17.69
CA LEU A 370 -1.47 -9.39 18.93
C LEU A 370 -1.48 -7.99 19.55
N ASP A 371 -0.35 -7.30 19.48
CA ASP A 371 -0.07 -6.02 20.12
C ASP A 371 -0.87 -4.83 19.55
N TYR A 372 -0.65 -4.50 18.28
CA TYR A 372 -1.24 -3.37 17.58
C TYR A 372 -2.42 -3.78 16.70
N GLY A 373 -2.76 -5.07 16.65
CA GLY A 373 -3.85 -5.58 15.83
C GLY A 373 -3.65 -5.30 14.34
N LEU A 374 -2.41 -5.42 13.84
CA LEU A 374 -2.09 -5.15 12.44
C LEU A 374 -2.26 -6.41 11.59
N PRO A 375 -3.01 -6.35 10.47
CA PRO A 375 -3.25 -7.53 9.65
C PRO A 375 -1.96 -8.01 8.98
N SER A 376 -1.75 -9.33 8.98
CA SER A 376 -0.73 -9.95 8.14
C SER A 376 -0.99 -9.58 6.69
N PRO A 377 0.02 -9.15 5.91
CA PRO A 377 -0.12 -9.04 4.47
C PRO A 377 -0.37 -10.43 3.88
N PRO A 378 -0.78 -10.50 2.61
CA PRO A 378 -0.80 -11.77 1.92
C PRO A 378 0.57 -12.44 1.85
N GLY A 379 0.56 -13.77 1.86
CA GLY A 379 1.77 -14.57 1.94
C GLY A 379 1.78 -15.71 0.94
N LEU A 380 2.99 -16.15 0.60
CA LEU A 380 3.25 -17.32 -0.23
C LEU A 380 4.51 -18.01 0.30
N CYS A 381 4.43 -19.32 0.52
CA CYS A 381 5.58 -20.13 0.87
C CYS A 381 5.53 -21.45 0.10
N PHE A 382 6.70 -22.01 -0.17
CA PHE A 382 6.87 -23.30 -0.84
C PHE A 382 7.33 -24.32 0.19
N ILE A 383 6.80 -25.53 0.07
CA ILE A 383 7.23 -26.66 0.90
C ILE A 383 8.44 -27.28 0.20
N PRO A 384 9.61 -27.32 0.89
CA PRO A 384 10.85 -27.82 0.31
C PRO A 384 10.83 -29.32 0.00
#